data_AF-A0A7R9U8V3-F1
#
_entry.id   AF-A0A7R9U8V3-F1
#
_cell.length_a   1.000
_cell.length_b   1.000
_cell.length_c   1.000
_cell.angle_alpha   90.00
_cell.angle_beta   90.00
_cell.angle_gamma   90.00
#
_symmetry.space_group_name_H-M   'P 1'
#
loop_
_entity.id
_entity.type
_entity.pdbx_description
1 polymer ?
#
loop_
_entity_poly.entity_id
_entity_poly.type
_entity_poly.pdbx_seq_one_letter_code
_entity_poly.pdbx_strand_id
1 'polypeptide(L)'
;MTFRRRILAGLLLCSSLLGSADAWSRALRRPPTMTLEGLVVNTAGDVACAFAGGTVGVMGSLVAIEIRKLQQRKRNACPYCVGTGRLTCAVCWGAGKVEIAGAQGSQTVVVDCPNCAGKGQTTCVNCKGDGRLVPLMLDRRASRDPEDELEEIGLA
;
A
#
# COMPACT_ATOMS: atom_id res chain seq x y z
N MET A 1 6.24 39.63 -18.85
CA MET A 1 7.18 39.34 -17.75
C MET A 1 6.61 39.78 -16.38
N THR A 2 5.38 39.37 -16.03
CA THR A 2 4.69 39.85 -14.80
C THR A 2 4.12 38.73 -13.92
N PHE A 3 4.11 37.47 -14.40
CA PHE A 3 3.52 36.35 -13.66
C PHE A 3 4.47 35.71 -12.63
N ARG A 4 5.78 35.74 -12.89
CA ARG A 4 6.81 35.12 -12.04
C ARG A 4 7.05 35.85 -10.71
N ARG A 5 6.64 37.13 -10.60
CA ARG A 5 6.82 37.95 -9.38
C ARG A 5 5.73 37.73 -8.33
N ARG A 6 4.53 37.26 -8.69
CA ARG A 6 3.45 36.99 -7.72
C ARG A 6 3.64 35.68 -6.96
N ILE A 7 4.25 34.67 -7.57
CA ILE A 7 4.52 33.37 -6.93
C ILE A 7 5.63 33.50 -5.87
N LEU A 8 6.67 34.30 -6.13
CA LEU A 8 7.75 34.56 -5.18
C LEU A 8 7.30 35.39 -3.95
N ALA A 9 6.30 36.27 -4.11
CA ALA A 9 5.76 37.05 -2.99
C ALA A 9 4.88 36.21 -2.05
N GLY A 10 4.12 35.23 -2.58
CA GLY A 10 3.30 34.33 -1.77
C GLY A 10 4.12 33.36 -0.92
N LEU A 11 5.26 32.90 -1.44
CA LEU A 11 6.19 32.04 -0.70
C LEU A 11 6.95 32.79 0.40
N LEU A 12 7.27 34.08 0.21
CA LEU A 12 8.01 34.88 1.21
C LEU A 12 7.16 35.35 2.39
N LEU A 13 5.84 35.53 2.21
CA LEU A 13 4.92 35.82 3.32
C LEU A 13 4.57 34.58 4.16
N CYS A 14 4.79 33.38 3.62
CA CYS A 14 4.63 32.13 4.37
C CYS A 14 5.86 31.87 5.27
N SER A 15 7.04 32.36 4.90
CA SER A 15 8.29 32.18 5.67
C SER A 15 8.36 32.97 6.98
N SER A 16 7.57 34.04 7.13
CA SER A 16 7.53 34.85 8.35
C SER A 16 6.43 34.44 9.33
N LEU A 17 5.43 33.67 8.88
CA LEU A 17 4.39 33.06 9.73
C LEU A 17 4.70 31.59 10.06
N LEU A 18 5.43 30.87 9.20
CA LEU A 18 6.07 29.63 9.57
C LEU A 18 7.44 29.95 10.16
N GLY A 19 7.44 30.16 11.47
CA GLY A 19 8.66 30.07 12.27
C GLY A 19 9.46 28.86 11.81
N SER A 20 10.75 29.11 11.52
CA SER A 20 11.79 28.19 11.04
C SER A 20 11.41 26.70 11.11
N ALA A 21 11.58 25.98 9.99
CA ALA A 21 11.46 24.52 9.93
C ALA A 21 12.26 23.79 11.04
N ASP A 22 13.26 24.46 11.62
CA ASP A 22 14.09 24.01 12.75
C ASP A 22 13.39 24.04 14.13
N ALA A 23 12.24 24.72 14.24
CA ALA A 23 11.40 24.73 15.44
C ALA A 23 10.52 23.47 15.51
N TRP A 24 9.97 23.03 14.37
CA TRP A 24 9.14 21.83 14.28
C TRP A 24 9.95 20.54 14.56
N SER A 25 11.19 20.45 14.08
CA SER A 25 12.07 19.30 14.32
C SER A 25 12.60 19.19 15.77
N ARG A 26 12.53 20.28 16.54
CA ARG A 26 12.82 20.29 17.99
C ARG A 26 11.56 20.06 18.84
N ALA A 27 10.40 20.52 18.38
CA ALA A 27 9.11 20.30 19.05
C ALA A 27 8.72 18.80 19.08
N LEU A 28 9.02 18.05 18.02
CA LEU A 28 8.77 16.59 17.94
C LEU A 28 9.64 15.73 18.88
N ARG A 29 10.63 16.30 19.55
CA ARG A 29 11.54 15.59 20.48
C ARG A 29 11.24 15.83 21.96
N ARG A 30 10.31 16.73 22.28
CA ARG A 30 9.86 16.92 23.67
C ARG A 30 8.55 16.15 23.86
N PRO A 31 8.46 15.20 24.81
CA PRO A 31 7.17 14.63 25.15
C PRO A 31 6.26 15.79 25.56
N PRO A 32 4.98 15.83 25.11
CA PRO A 32 4.06 16.81 25.64
C PRO A 32 3.84 16.47 27.12
N THR A 33 4.53 17.19 28.01
CA THR A 33 4.17 17.24 29.42
C THR A 33 2.81 17.94 29.47
N MET A 34 1.74 17.15 29.48
CA MET A 34 0.39 17.61 29.78
C MET A 34 0.37 18.06 31.24
N THR A 35 0.68 19.33 31.48
CA THR A 35 0.26 20.01 32.70
C THR A 35 -1.20 20.38 32.52
N LEU A 36 -2.06 19.65 33.22
CA LEU A 36 -3.50 19.83 33.29
C LEU A 36 -3.83 21.07 34.13
N GLU A 37 -3.53 22.26 33.62
CA GLU A 37 -4.01 23.51 34.22
C GLU A 37 -4.55 24.44 33.13
N GLY A 38 -5.87 24.64 33.17
CA GLY A 38 -6.65 25.68 32.50
C GLY A 38 -6.18 26.15 31.12
N LEU A 39 -6.76 25.62 30.05
CA LEU A 39 -6.63 26.19 28.71
C LEU A 39 -7.34 27.55 28.64
N VAL A 40 -6.63 28.63 28.96
CA VAL A 40 -7.11 29.99 28.73
C VAL A 40 -6.70 30.40 27.32
N VAL A 41 -7.67 30.39 26.39
CA VAL A 41 -7.48 30.76 24.98
C VAL A 41 -7.52 32.28 24.87
N ASN A 42 -6.37 32.95 25.03
CA ASN A 42 -6.32 34.42 25.03
C ASN A 42 -5.82 35.03 23.72
N THR A 43 -5.36 34.24 22.75
CA THR A 43 -4.87 34.78 21.47
C THR A 43 -5.40 34.02 20.25
N ALA A 44 -5.57 34.72 19.12
CA ALA A 44 -5.98 34.12 17.84
C ALA A 44 -5.00 33.02 17.35
N GLY A 45 -3.73 33.07 17.79
CA GLY A 45 -2.73 32.05 17.50
C GLY A 45 -3.02 30.70 18.16
N ASP A 46 -3.58 30.68 19.38
CA ASP A 46 -3.89 29.45 20.10
C ASP A 46 -5.01 28.66 19.41
N VAL A 47 -6.01 29.38 18.91
CA VAL A 47 -7.12 28.83 18.12
C VAL A 47 -6.62 28.27 16.79
N ALA A 48 -5.75 29.00 16.08
CA ALA A 48 -5.17 28.55 14.82
C ALA A 48 -4.33 27.27 15.00
N CYS A 49 -3.55 27.18 16.07
CA CYS A 49 -2.79 25.98 16.42
C CYS A 49 -3.70 24.78 16.75
N ALA A 50 -4.85 25.01 17.41
CA ALA A 50 -5.82 23.95 17.68
C ALA A 50 -6.44 23.38 16.40
N PHE A 51 -6.84 24.23 15.45
CA PHE A 51 -7.39 23.78 14.15
C PHE A 51 -6.33 23.08 13.28
N ALA A 52 -5.10 23.62 13.25
CA ALA A 52 -3.99 22.99 12.55
C ALA A 52 -3.64 21.62 13.15
N GLY A 53 -3.61 21.50 14.48
CA GLY A 53 -3.34 20.23 15.17
C GLY A 53 -4.44 19.20 14.96
N GLY A 54 -5.71 19.62 14.98
CA GLY A 54 -6.85 18.72 14.77
C GLY A 54 -6.86 18.09 13.37
N THR A 55 -6.70 18.89 12.32
CA THR A 55 -6.70 18.40 10.93
C THR A 55 -5.52 17.47 10.64
N VAL A 56 -4.33 17.81 11.11
CA VAL A 56 -3.13 16.96 10.96
C VAL A 56 -3.27 15.65 11.73
N GLY A 57 -3.91 15.67 12.91
CA GLY A 57 -4.19 14.46 13.70
C GLY A 57 -5.09 13.47 12.97
N VAL A 58 -6.21 13.95 12.42
CA VAL A 58 -7.15 13.11 11.65
C VAL A 58 -6.48 12.56 10.39
N MET A 59 -5.80 13.42 9.61
CA MET A 59 -5.09 12.97 8.40
C MET A 59 -3.99 11.96 8.72
N GLY A 60 -3.22 12.18 9.80
CA GLY A 60 -2.20 11.24 10.24
C GLY A 60 -2.77 9.87 10.62
N SER A 61 -3.94 9.85 11.28
CA SER A 61 -4.61 8.59 11.63
C SER A 61 -5.08 7.79 10.41
N LEU A 62 -5.67 8.46 9.41
CA LEU A 62 -6.10 7.84 8.15
C LEU A 62 -4.91 7.26 7.37
N VAL A 63 -3.83 8.04 7.23
CA VAL A 63 -2.61 7.58 6.56
C VAL A 63 -2.02 6.36 7.28
N ALA A 64 -2.01 6.35 8.61
CA ALA A 64 -1.54 5.21 9.38
C ALA A 64 -2.38 3.94 9.15
N ILE A 65 -3.69 4.07 8.96
CA ILE A 65 -4.58 2.94 8.63
C ILE A 65 -4.23 2.39 7.25
N GLU A 66 -4.07 3.24 6.24
CA GLU A 66 -3.74 2.79 4.88
C GLU A 66 -2.37 2.09 4.81
N ILE A 67 -1.37 2.61 5.54
CA ILE A 67 -0.07 1.94 5.66
C ILE A 67 -0.22 0.56 6.29
N ARG A 68 -1.04 0.43 7.35
CA ARG A 68 -1.31 -0.87 7.99
C ARG A 68 -2.04 -1.82 7.04
N LYS A 69 -3.03 -1.34 6.29
CA LYS A 69 -3.75 -2.12 5.25
C LYS A 69 -2.77 -2.66 4.21
N LEU A 70 -1.88 -1.83 3.67
CA LEU A 70 -0.86 -2.27 2.71
C LEU A 70 0.10 -3.31 3.30
N GLN A 71 0.57 -3.10 4.52
CA GLN A 71 1.43 -4.07 5.20
C GLN A 71 0.71 -5.40 5.47
N GLN A 72 -0.57 -5.35 5.82
CA GLN A 72 -1.39 -6.54 6.03
C GLN A 72 -1.65 -7.30 4.74
N ARG A 73 -1.99 -6.60 3.64
CA ARG A 73 -2.11 -7.21 2.31
C ARG A 73 -0.82 -7.93 1.90
N LYS A 74 0.34 -7.32 2.15
CA LYS A 74 1.65 -7.95 1.88
C LYS A 74 1.94 -9.16 2.77
N ARG A 75 1.59 -9.11 4.06
CA ARG A 75 1.77 -10.24 5.00
C ARG A 75 0.84 -11.41 4.69
N ASN A 76 -0.37 -11.12 4.24
CA ASN A 76 -1.38 -12.14 3.94
C ASN A 76 -1.28 -12.68 2.50
N ALA A 77 -0.42 -12.08 1.66
CA ALA A 77 -0.15 -12.60 0.33
C ALA A 77 0.56 -13.96 0.40
N CYS A 78 0.19 -14.87 -0.49
CA CYS A 78 0.86 -16.16 -0.61
C CYS A 78 2.34 -15.93 -1.00
N PRO A 79 3.31 -16.48 -0.25
CA PRO A 79 4.74 -16.23 -0.49
C PRO A 79 5.23 -16.82 -1.82
N TYR A 80 4.57 -17.86 -2.33
CA TYR A 80 4.98 -18.54 -3.56
C TYR A 80 4.57 -17.81 -4.84
N CYS A 81 3.37 -17.24 -4.87
CA CYS A 81 2.84 -16.53 -6.04
C CYS A 81 2.77 -15.01 -5.84
N VAL A 82 3.21 -14.50 -4.68
CA VAL A 82 3.23 -13.07 -4.33
C VAL A 82 1.87 -12.39 -4.57
N GLY A 83 0.78 -13.08 -4.22
CA GLY A 83 -0.57 -12.55 -4.41
C GLY A 83 -1.24 -12.82 -5.76
N THR A 84 -0.52 -13.35 -6.76
CA THR A 84 -1.08 -13.50 -8.13
C THR A 84 -1.99 -14.72 -8.32
N GLY A 85 -1.91 -15.72 -7.44
CA GLY A 85 -2.64 -16.99 -7.56
C GLY A 85 -2.10 -17.95 -8.63
N ARG A 86 -1.06 -17.56 -9.37
CA ARG A 86 -0.47 -18.34 -10.47
C ARG A 86 1.03 -18.44 -10.34
N LEU A 87 1.59 -19.51 -10.87
CA LEU A 87 3.02 -19.77 -10.96
C LEU A 87 3.40 -19.84 -12.44
N THR A 88 4.60 -19.41 -12.78
CA THR A 88 5.17 -19.67 -14.10
C THR A 88 5.41 -21.17 -14.24
N CYS A 89 5.13 -21.73 -15.42
CA CYS A 89 5.35 -23.16 -15.62
C CYS A 89 6.85 -23.46 -15.54
N ALA A 90 7.27 -24.33 -14.62
CA ALA A 90 8.68 -24.69 -14.43
C ALA A 90 9.29 -25.43 -15.64
N VAL A 91 8.45 -25.98 -16.52
CA VAL A 91 8.88 -26.81 -17.66
C VAL A 91 9.14 -25.96 -18.90
N CYS A 92 8.24 -25.04 -19.24
CA CYS A 92 8.38 -24.16 -20.41
C CYS A 92 8.80 -22.72 -20.05
N TRP A 93 8.98 -22.41 -18.76
CA TRP A 93 9.46 -21.12 -18.26
C TRP A 93 8.59 -19.93 -18.72
N GLY A 94 7.31 -20.18 -18.98
CA GLY A 94 6.38 -19.18 -19.51
C GLY A 94 6.17 -19.21 -21.02
N ALA A 95 6.97 -19.96 -21.79
CA ALA A 95 6.86 -20.01 -23.25
C ALA A 95 5.61 -20.75 -23.77
N GLY A 96 4.99 -21.59 -22.95
CA GLY A 96 3.84 -22.43 -23.33
C GLY A 96 4.19 -23.60 -24.25
N LYS A 97 5.38 -23.61 -24.86
CA LYS A 97 5.88 -24.66 -25.76
C LYS A 97 7.20 -25.23 -25.26
N VAL A 98 7.47 -26.48 -25.62
CA VAL A 98 8.73 -27.17 -25.32
C VAL A 98 9.27 -27.81 -26.58
N GLU A 99 10.58 -27.69 -26.77
CA GLU A 99 11.29 -28.38 -27.84
C GLU A 99 11.73 -29.74 -27.33
N ILE A 100 11.25 -30.80 -27.97
CA ILE A 100 11.65 -32.17 -27.64
C ILE A 100 12.54 -32.65 -28.79
N ALA A 101 13.74 -33.11 -28.46
CA ALA A 101 14.61 -33.77 -29.43
C ALA A 101 13.95 -35.08 -29.85
N GLY A 102 13.56 -35.18 -31.13
CA GLY A 102 12.97 -36.40 -31.66
C GLY A 102 13.94 -37.59 -31.60
N ALA A 103 13.40 -38.80 -31.44
CA ALA A 103 14.16 -40.04 -31.32
C ALA A 103 15.07 -40.38 -32.52
N GLN A 104 15.01 -39.61 -33.62
CA GLN A 104 15.80 -39.79 -34.85
C GLN A 104 16.75 -38.62 -35.14
N GLY A 105 17.32 -38.00 -34.10
CA GLY A 105 18.63 -37.35 -34.17
C GLY A 105 18.75 -36.01 -34.93
N SER A 106 17.72 -35.50 -35.63
CA SER A 106 17.83 -34.21 -36.32
C SER A 106 16.58 -33.32 -36.37
N GLN A 107 15.43 -33.78 -35.88
CA GLN A 107 14.20 -32.99 -35.88
C GLN A 107 13.81 -32.58 -34.45
N THR A 108 13.84 -31.29 -34.18
CA THR A 108 13.23 -30.71 -32.97
C THR A 108 11.74 -30.53 -33.22
N VAL A 109 10.91 -31.24 -32.46
CA VAL A 109 9.45 -31.07 -32.55
C VAL A 109 9.04 -30.12 -31.44
N VAL A 110 8.42 -29.01 -31.85
CA VAL A 110 7.83 -28.04 -30.92
C VAL A 110 6.45 -28.56 -30.52
N VAL A 111 6.29 -28.97 -29.27
CA VAL A 111 5.02 -29.45 -28.74
C VAL A 111 4.52 -28.48 -27.68
N ASP A 112 3.21 -28.35 -27.55
CA ASP A 112 2.64 -27.61 -26.43
C ASP A 112 3.06 -28.25 -25.11
N CYS A 113 3.41 -27.42 -24.13
CA CYS A 113 3.92 -27.90 -22.87
C CYS A 113 2.87 -28.76 -22.15
N PRO A 114 3.14 -30.04 -21.86
CA PRO A 114 2.14 -30.95 -21.27
C PRO A 114 1.70 -30.51 -19.86
N ASN A 115 2.55 -29.76 -19.15
CA ASN A 115 2.28 -29.33 -17.78
C ASN A 115 1.38 -28.09 -17.68
N CYS A 116 1.39 -27.20 -18.68
CA CYS A 116 0.53 -26.01 -18.70
C CYS A 116 -0.46 -25.99 -19.87
N ALA A 117 -0.49 -27.03 -20.70
CA ALA A 117 -1.33 -27.15 -21.88
C ALA A 117 -1.29 -25.88 -22.76
N GLY A 118 -0.07 -25.38 -23.05
CA GLY A 118 0.11 -24.18 -23.87
C GLY A 118 -0.04 -22.84 -23.14
N LYS A 119 -0.50 -22.79 -21.88
CA LYS A 119 -0.82 -21.52 -21.17
C LYS A 119 0.40 -20.76 -20.65
N GLY A 120 1.56 -21.42 -20.49
CA GLY A 120 2.76 -20.84 -19.89
C GLY A 120 2.71 -20.63 -18.37
N GLN A 121 1.54 -20.74 -17.75
CA GLN A 121 1.32 -20.58 -16.31
C GLN A 121 0.49 -21.73 -15.75
N THR A 122 0.73 -22.05 -14.48
CA THR A 122 -0.03 -23.05 -13.72
C THR A 122 -0.66 -22.40 -12.48
N THR A 123 -1.75 -22.94 -11.99
CA THR A 123 -2.37 -22.46 -10.74
C THR A 123 -1.45 -22.73 -9.56
N CYS A 124 -1.33 -21.78 -8.63
CA CYS A 124 -0.50 -21.99 -7.45
C CYS A 124 -1.08 -23.12 -6.59
N VAL A 125 -0.28 -24.15 -6.32
CA VAL A 125 -0.71 -25.32 -5.54
C VAL A 125 -0.98 -24.96 -4.08
N ASN A 126 -0.24 -23.98 -3.55
CA ASN A 126 -0.34 -23.58 -2.14
C ASN A 126 -1.61 -22.78 -1.83
N CYS A 127 -1.98 -21.82 -2.68
CA CYS A 127 -3.18 -20.99 -2.48
C CYS A 127 -4.35 -21.35 -3.39
N LYS A 128 -4.22 -22.39 -4.23
CA LYS A 128 -5.25 -22.88 -5.18
C LYS A 128 -5.85 -21.81 -6.12
N GLY A 129 -5.18 -20.67 -6.28
CA GLY A 129 -5.66 -19.55 -7.10
C GLY A 129 -6.06 -18.31 -6.30
N ASP A 130 -6.24 -18.40 -4.98
CA ASP A 130 -6.73 -17.28 -4.14
C ASP A 130 -5.69 -16.17 -3.95
N GLY A 131 -4.41 -16.48 -4.16
CA GLY A 131 -3.31 -15.52 -3.96
C GLY A 131 -3.01 -15.21 -2.48
N ARG A 132 -3.77 -15.76 -1.53
CA ARG A 132 -3.59 -15.53 -0.09
C ARG A 132 -2.88 -16.70 0.60
N LEU A 133 -2.19 -16.41 1.69
CA LEU A 133 -1.56 -17.42 2.55
C LEU A 133 -2.61 -18.17 3.38
N VAL A 134 -3.60 -17.44 3.90
CA VAL A 134 -4.72 -17.97 4.66
C VAL A 134 -5.98 -17.74 3.85
N PRO A 135 -6.81 -18.77 3.60
CA PRO A 135 -8.08 -18.59 2.91
C PRO A 135 -9.02 -17.72 3.76
N LEU A 136 -9.90 -16.97 3.10
CA LEU A 136 -10.78 -15.96 3.74
C LEU A 136 -11.56 -16.52 4.93
N MET A 137 -12.08 -17.74 4.79
CA MET A 137 -12.85 -18.42 5.85
C MET A 137 -12.05 -18.73 7.13
N LEU A 138 -10.72 -18.80 7.04
CA LEU A 138 -9.84 -19.04 8.18
C LEU A 138 -9.15 -17.76 8.68
N ASP A 139 -9.27 -16.65 7.96
CA ASP A 139 -8.67 -15.38 8.39
C ASP A 139 -9.55 -14.71 9.46
N ARG A 140 -9.11 -14.85 10.71
CA ARG A 140 -9.77 -14.28 11.90
C ARG A 140 -9.90 -12.76 11.85
N ARG A 141 -9.01 -12.07 11.12
CA ARG A 141 -9.12 -10.61 10.95
C ARG A 141 -10.16 -10.26 9.90
N ALA A 142 -10.12 -10.93 8.75
CA ALA A 142 -11.11 -10.74 7.69
C ALA A 142 -12.55 -10.99 8.17
N SER A 143 -12.76 -12.00 9.03
CA SER A 143 -14.08 -12.28 9.62
C SER A 143 -14.55 -11.28 10.69
N ARG A 144 -13.67 -10.39 11.18
CA ARG A 144 -14.00 -9.41 12.23
C ARG A 144 -14.32 -8.02 11.68
N ASP A 145 -13.84 -7.69 10.49
CA ASP A 145 -13.98 -6.36 9.88
C ASP A 145 -15.22 -6.35 8.95
N PRO A 146 -16.39 -5.81 9.36
CA PRO A 146 -17.62 -5.80 8.54
C PRO A 146 -17.57 -4.79 7.38
N GLU A 147 -16.46 -4.07 7.22
CA GLU A 147 -16.30 -2.96 6.27
C GLU A 147 -15.90 -3.47 4.86
N ASP A 148 -15.21 -4.61 4.78
CA ASP A 148 -14.81 -5.23 3.49
C ASP A 148 -16.05 -5.75 2.71
N GLU A 149 -17.11 -6.21 3.38
CA GLU A 149 -18.38 -6.60 2.73
C GLU A 149 -19.12 -5.40 2.12
N LEU A 150 -18.98 -4.19 2.70
CA LEU A 150 -19.65 -2.98 2.22
C LEU A 150 -18.94 -2.36 1.01
N GLU A 151 -17.61 -2.47 0.91
CA GLU A 151 -16.85 -2.07 -0.30
C GLU A 151 -17.17 -2.96 -1.51
N GLU A 152 -17.44 -4.25 -1.30
CA GLU A 152 -17.75 -5.19 -2.39
C GLU A 152 -19.15 -4.95 -3.02
N ILE A 153 -20.07 -4.34 -2.26
CA ILE A 153 -21.41 -3.95 -2.73
C ILE A 153 -21.41 -2.54 -3.38
N GLY A 154 -20.27 -1.84 -3.38
CA GLY A 154 -20.09 -0.56 -4.10
C GLY A 154 -20.89 0.61 -3.52
N LEU A 155 -21.14 0.61 -2.21
CA LEU A 155 -21.96 1.61 -1.52
C LEU A 155 -21.15 2.63 -0.69
N ALA A 156 -19.82 2.62 -0.81
CA ALA A 156 -18.91 3.55 -0.13
C ALA A 156 -18.30 4.58 -1.09
#